data_AF-A0A329L9I4-F1
#
_entry.id   AF-A0A329L9I4-F1
#
_cell.length_a   1.000
_cell.length_b   1.000
_cell.length_c   1.000
_cell.angle_alpha   90.00
_cell.angle_beta   90.00
_cell.angle_gamma   90.00
#
_symmetry.space_group_name_H-M   'P 1'
#
loop_
_entity.id
_entity.type
_entity.pdbx_description
1 polymer ?
#
loop_
_entity_poly.entity_id
_entity_poly.type
_entity_poly.pdbx_seq_one_letter_code
_entity_poly.pdbx_strand_id
1 'polypeptide(L)'
;MPIDDPAAHGAVTTKTTASPRASTADIVATSVLLVIHGGLYAASFALLGLLVMTTDACGSRQCGNPAWIDRAMNLGTWGGAALLVVDIVVAVYFLVRRRRAFFVPLIGCAAQVALALGAVAMELQAGPV
;
A
#
# COMPACT_ATOMS: atom_id res chain seq x y z
N MET A 1 54.32 -1.64 43.13
CA MET A 1 53.16 -0.76 42.86
C MET A 1 52.68 -1.08 41.45
N PRO A 2 51.41 -1.45 41.27
CA PRO A 2 50.81 -1.61 39.95
C PRO A 2 50.45 -0.22 39.40
N ILE A 3 50.74 0.02 38.13
CA ILE A 3 50.17 1.15 37.38
C ILE A 3 49.17 0.50 36.41
N ASP A 4 47.94 0.39 36.88
CA ASP A 4 46.78 0.13 36.02
C ASP A 4 46.35 1.46 35.42
N ASP A 5 46.50 1.63 34.11
CA ASP A 5 45.60 2.49 33.33
C ASP A 5 45.78 2.28 31.81
N PRO A 6 44.91 1.47 31.18
CA PRO A 6 44.51 1.69 29.81
C PRO A 6 43.05 2.16 29.79
N ALA A 7 42.86 3.44 30.13
CA ALA A 7 41.72 4.24 29.69
C ALA A 7 41.76 4.39 28.16
N ALA A 8 41.51 3.30 27.45
CA ALA A 8 41.31 3.26 26.01
C ALA A 8 40.45 2.05 25.65
N HIS A 9 39.31 1.89 26.33
CA HIS A 9 38.18 1.18 25.74
C HIS A 9 37.61 2.11 24.67
N GLY A 10 38.34 2.16 23.56
CA GLY A 10 37.92 2.82 22.34
C GLY A 10 36.50 2.40 22.07
N ALA A 11 35.64 3.40 21.94
CA ALA A 11 34.26 3.25 21.53
C ALA A 11 34.21 2.21 20.40
N VAL A 12 33.75 1.00 20.77
CA VAL A 12 33.29 -0.01 19.82
C VAL A 12 32.11 0.65 19.16
N THR A 13 32.40 1.43 18.13
CA THR A 13 31.43 1.86 17.14
C THR A 13 30.99 0.56 16.53
N THR A 14 29.88 0.05 17.05
CA THR A 14 29.04 -0.96 16.44
C THR A 14 28.59 -0.38 15.11
N LYS A 15 29.50 -0.37 14.14
CA LYS A 15 29.16 -0.57 12.73
C LYS A 15 28.58 -1.97 12.71
N THR A 16 27.30 -2.07 13.07
CA THR A 16 26.45 -3.19 12.70
C THR A 16 26.44 -3.17 11.19
N THR A 17 27.45 -3.80 10.59
CA THR A 17 27.43 -4.23 9.20
C THR A 17 26.13 -4.99 9.07
N ALA A 18 25.14 -4.39 8.41
CA ALA A 18 23.85 -5.01 8.19
C ALA A 18 24.13 -6.40 7.62
N SER A 19 23.84 -7.43 8.42
CA SER A 19 24.11 -8.82 8.03
C SER A 19 23.40 -9.11 6.70
N PRO A 20 23.98 -9.91 5.79
CA PRO A 20 23.32 -10.31 4.54
C PRO A 20 21.87 -10.81 4.75
N ARG A 21 21.60 -11.38 5.92
CA ARG A 21 20.27 -11.82 6.35
C ARG A 21 19.25 -10.69 6.47
N ALA A 22 19.68 -9.49 6.88
CA ALA A 22 18.83 -8.31 6.97
C ALA A 22 18.45 -7.74 5.60
N SER A 23 19.34 -7.82 4.60
CA SER A 23 19.01 -7.43 3.22
C SER A 23 18.06 -8.42 2.54
N THR A 24 18.22 -9.72 2.77
CA THR A 24 17.29 -10.72 2.23
C THR A 24 15.89 -10.58 2.85
N ALA A 25 15.83 -10.32 4.15
CA ALA A 25 14.56 -10.09 4.84
C ALA A 25 13.82 -8.85 4.30
N ASP A 26 14.54 -7.75 4.00
CA ASP A 26 13.96 -6.54 3.42
C ASP A 26 13.40 -6.78 2.01
N ILE A 27 14.12 -7.54 1.18
CA ILE A 27 13.64 -7.95 -0.15
C ILE A 27 12.37 -8.80 -0.04
N VAL A 28 12.39 -9.83 0.80
CA VAL A 28 11.22 -10.71 0.99
C VAL A 28 10.03 -9.93 1.52
N ALA A 29 10.23 -9.07 2.52
CA ALA A 29 9.17 -8.23 3.07
C ALA A 29 8.59 -7.27 2.02
N THR A 30 9.44 -6.61 1.24
CA THR A 30 9.01 -5.71 0.17
C THR A 30 8.22 -6.46 -0.90
N SER A 31 8.69 -7.62 -1.34
CA SER A 31 8.00 -8.46 -2.33
C SER A 31 6.63 -8.94 -1.82
N VAL A 32 6.56 -9.42 -0.57
CA VAL A 32 5.29 -9.84 0.05
C VAL A 32 4.31 -8.67 0.13
N LEU A 33 4.77 -7.50 0.56
CA LEU A 33 3.93 -6.30 0.65
C LEU A 33 3.42 -5.85 -0.73
N LEU A 34 4.25 -5.90 -1.77
CA LEU A 34 3.82 -5.59 -3.15
C LEU A 34 2.78 -6.59 -3.67
N VAL A 35 2.93 -7.89 -3.37
CA VAL A 35 1.92 -8.90 -3.71
C VAL A 35 0.61 -8.62 -2.99
N ILE A 36 0.66 -8.27 -1.71
CA ILE A 36 -0.52 -7.88 -0.93
C ILE A 36 -1.17 -6.63 -1.55
N HIS A 37 -0.39 -5.62 -1.93
CA HIS A 37 -0.90 -4.41 -2.56
C HIS A 37 -1.60 -4.72 -3.89
N GLY A 38 -0.99 -5.54 -4.75
CA GLY A 38 -1.62 -5.99 -5.99
C GLY A 38 -2.92 -6.77 -5.73
N GLY A 39 -2.94 -7.62 -4.70
CA GLY A 39 -4.14 -8.32 -4.25
C GLY A 39 -5.24 -7.37 -3.75
N LEU A 40 -4.88 -6.35 -2.97
CA LEU A 40 -5.82 -5.31 -2.50
C LEU A 40 -6.42 -4.52 -3.67
N TYR A 41 -5.61 -4.19 -4.67
CA TYR A 41 -6.10 -3.55 -5.89
C TYR A 41 -7.11 -4.43 -6.63
N ALA A 42 -6.76 -5.69 -6.88
CA ALA A 42 -7.66 -6.64 -7.55
C ALA A 42 -8.96 -6.86 -6.77
N ALA A 43 -8.89 -6.99 -5.45
CA ALA A 43 -10.05 -7.13 -4.58
C ALA A 43 -10.94 -5.86 -4.60
N SER A 44 -10.33 -4.67 -4.61
CA SER A 44 -11.06 -3.40 -4.72
C SER A 44 -11.80 -3.30 -6.04
N PHE A 45 -11.15 -3.68 -7.15
CA PHE A 45 -11.75 -3.69 -8.47
C PHE A 45 -12.93 -4.66 -8.56
N ALA A 46 -12.76 -5.89 -8.06
CA ALA A 46 -13.84 -6.88 -8.02
C ALA A 46 -15.02 -6.43 -7.15
N LEU A 47 -14.73 -5.82 -5.99
CA LEU A 47 -15.76 -5.31 -5.08
C LEU A 47 -16.59 -4.19 -5.72
N LEU A 48 -15.95 -3.21 -6.36
CA LEU A 48 -16.64 -2.14 -7.08
C LEU A 48 -17.48 -2.70 -8.25
N GLY A 49 -16.93 -3.65 -9.02
CA GLY A 49 -17.70 -4.31 -10.08
C GLY A 49 -18.96 -5.02 -9.58
N LEU A 50 -18.86 -5.70 -8.43
CA LEU A 50 -20.03 -6.31 -7.77
C LEU A 50 -21.02 -5.24 -7.28
N LEU A 51 -20.54 -4.18 -6.65
CA LEU A 51 -21.38 -3.09 -6.16
C LEU A 51 -22.15 -2.41 -7.29
N VAL A 52 -21.52 -2.13 -8.43
CA VAL A 52 -22.18 -1.64 -9.65
C VAL A 52 -23.31 -2.57 -10.10
N MET A 53 -23.06 -3.88 -10.17
CA MET A 53 -24.10 -4.85 -10.54
C MET A 53 -25.27 -4.88 -9.54
N THR A 54 -25.00 -4.64 -8.25
CA THR A 54 -26.06 -4.60 -7.22
C THR A 54 -26.81 -3.28 -7.16
N THR A 55 -26.15 -2.17 -7.50
CA THR A 55 -26.71 -0.80 -7.45
C THR A 55 -27.42 -0.41 -8.75
N ASP A 56 -27.17 -1.13 -9.86
CA ASP A 56 -27.94 -1.07 -11.12
C ASP A 56 -29.45 -1.32 -10.91
N ALA A 57 -29.82 -2.17 -9.94
CA ALA A 57 -31.19 -2.66 -9.73
C ALA A 57 -32.19 -1.62 -9.18
N CYS A 58 -31.97 -0.34 -9.48
CA CYS A 58 -32.84 0.80 -9.30
C CYS A 58 -34.12 0.70 -10.15
N GLY A 59 -34.92 -0.36 -9.94
CA GLY A 59 -36.14 -0.60 -10.71
C GLY A 59 -37.28 0.37 -10.37
N SER A 60 -37.45 0.75 -9.09
CA SER A 60 -38.65 1.47 -8.62
C SER A 60 -38.41 2.54 -7.54
N ARG A 61 -37.16 2.81 -7.14
CA ARG A 61 -36.81 3.86 -6.18
C ARG A 61 -35.94 4.94 -6.82
N GLN A 62 -36.00 6.13 -6.26
CA GLN A 62 -35.22 7.28 -6.67
C GLN A 62 -33.75 7.02 -6.32
N CYS A 63 -32.95 6.64 -7.32
CA CYS A 63 -31.53 6.42 -7.12
C CYS A 63 -30.74 7.73 -7.12
N GLY A 64 -29.58 7.69 -6.47
CA GLY A 64 -28.66 8.80 -6.38
C GLY A 64 -28.11 9.19 -7.75
N ASN A 65 -27.30 10.24 -7.79
CA ASN A 65 -26.75 10.75 -9.03
C ASN A 65 -25.77 9.72 -9.66
N PRO A 66 -26.03 9.21 -10.88
CA PRO A 66 -25.18 8.19 -11.53
C PRO A 66 -23.73 8.65 -11.73
N ALA A 67 -23.48 9.96 -11.74
CA ALA A 67 -22.12 10.50 -11.81
C ALA A 67 -21.24 10.10 -10.61
N TRP A 68 -21.81 9.62 -9.50
CA TRP A 68 -21.02 9.07 -8.39
C TRP A 68 -20.45 7.68 -8.69
N ILE A 69 -21.15 6.87 -9.49
CA ILE A 69 -20.66 5.56 -9.95
C ILE A 69 -19.45 5.74 -10.85
N ASP A 70 -19.55 6.62 -11.86
CA ASP A 70 -18.42 6.90 -12.76
C ASP A 70 -17.19 7.40 -12.01
N ARG A 71 -17.40 8.25 -10.99
CA ARG A 71 -16.30 8.75 -10.14
C ARG A 71 -15.71 7.67 -9.26
N ALA A 72 -16.53 6.85 -8.63
CA ALA A 72 -16.07 5.74 -7.79
C ALA A 72 -15.27 4.72 -8.62
N MET A 73 -15.79 4.38 -9.79
CA MET A 73 -15.19 3.42 -10.69
C MET A 73 -13.88 3.95 -11.24
N ASN A 74 -13.81 5.23 -11.68
CA ASN A 74 -12.54 5.86 -12.07
C ASN A 74 -11.53 5.96 -10.93
N LEU A 75 -11.98 6.30 -9.72
CA LEU A 75 -11.09 6.39 -8.56
C LEU A 75 -10.51 5.02 -8.23
N GLY A 76 -11.34 3.99 -8.11
CA GLY A 76 -10.92 2.63 -7.80
C GLY A 76 -10.02 2.01 -8.88
N THR A 77 -10.37 2.17 -10.15
CA THR A 77 -9.59 1.62 -11.28
C THR A 77 -8.31 2.39 -11.53
N TRP A 78 -8.42 3.66 -11.91
CA TRP A 78 -7.28 4.47 -12.33
C TRP A 78 -6.49 5.01 -11.16
N GLY A 79 -7.17 5.47 -10.10
CA GLY A 79 -6.51 5.90 -8.87
C GLY A 79 -5.76 4.74 -8.20
N GLY A 80 -6.41 3.59 -8.05
CA GLY A 80 -5.77 2.39 -7.52
C GLY A 80 -4.61 1.88 -8.38
N ALA A 81 -4.77 1.84 -9.71
CA ALA A 81 -3.71 1.42 -10.62
C ALA A 81 -2.49 2.36 -10.56
N ALA A 82 -2.73 3.68 -10.58
CA ALA A 82 -1.66 4.67 -10.48
C ALA A 82 -0.91 4.53 -9.15
N LEU A 83 -1.63 4.30 -8.04
CA LEU A 83 -1.05 4.13 -6.72
C LEU A 83 -0.16 2.87 -6.65
N LEU A 84 -0.64 1.75 -7.19
CA LEU A 84 0.14 0.52 -7.29
C LEU A 84 1.40 0.69 -8.15
N VAL A 85 1.31 1.38 -9.29
CA VAL A 85 2.46 1.65 -10.16
C VAL A 85 3.51 2.51 -9.46
N VAL A 86 3.08 3.60 -8.82
CA VAL A 86 3.98 4.47 -8.06
C VAL A 86 4.66 3.70 -6.94
N ASP A 87 3.90 2.87 -6.21
CA ASP A 87 4.42 2.07 -5.11
C ASP A 87 5.50 1.07 -5.57
N ILE A 88 5.25 0.36 -6.67
CA ILE A 88 6.25 -0.54 -7.29
C ILE A 88 7.51 0.23 -7.68
N VAL A 89 7.36 1.36 -8.39
CA VAL A 89 8.50 2.15 -8.87
C VAL A 89 9.35 2.66 -7.70
N VAL A 90 8.70 3.19 -6.66
CA VAL A 90 9.38 3.72 -5.48
C VAL A 90 10.04 2.58 -4.69
N ALA A 91 9.36 1.46 -4.49
CA ALA A 91 9.92 0.29 -3.79
C ALA A 91 11.16 -0.26 -4.52
N VAL A 92 11.10 -0.42 -5.84
CA VAL A 92 12.24 -0.84 -6.67
C VAL A 92 13.39 0.17 -6.58
N TYR A 93 13.09 1.47 -6.62
CA TYR A 93 14.11 2.52 -6.47
C TYR A 93 14.85 2.43 -5.12
N PHE A 94 14.14 2.23 -4.02
CA PHE A 94 14.75 2.07 -2.69
C PHE A 94 15.57 0.77 -2.58
N LEU A 95 15.06 -0.34 -3.13
CA LEU A 95 15.80 -1.62 -3.18
C LEU A 95 17.11 -1.51 -3.96
N VAL A 96 17.09 -0.88 -5.14
CA VAL A 96 18.29 -0.64 -5.96
C VAL A 96 19.30 0.25 -5.23
N ARG A 97 18.81 1.23 -4.45
CA ARG A 97 19.63 2.11 -3.60
C ARG A 97 20.14 1.44 -2.32
N ARG A 98 19.86 0.14 -2.09
CA ARG A 98 20.15 -0.62 -0.85
C ARG A 98 19.64 0.08 0.42
N ARG A 99 18.52 0.80 0.33
CA ARG A 99 17.81 1.40 1.46
C ARG A 99 16.63 0.52 1.84
N ARG A 100 16.22 0.57 3.11
CA ARG A 100 15.04 -0.17 3.61
C ARG A 100 13.82 0.22 2.80
N ALA A 101 13.28 -0.72 2.02
CA ALA A 101 12.21 -0.45 1.08
C ALA A 101 10.83 -0.83 1.61
N PHE A 102 10.73 -1.67 2.65
CA PHE A 102 9.46 -2.23 3.11
C PHE A 102 8.41 -1.20 3.58
N PHE A 103 8.82 -0.01 4.05
CA PHE A 103 7.87 1.02 4.49
C PHE A 103 7.05 1.60 3.35
N VAL A 104 7.60 1.60 2.12
CA VAL A 104 6.94 2.14 0.94
C VAL A 104 5.66 1.35 0.62
N PRO A 105 5.73 0.02 0.35
CA PRO A 105 4.53 -0.74 0.05
C PRO A 105 3.60 -0.93 1.24
N LEU A 106 4.07 -0.75 2.47
CA LEU A 106 3.18 -0.65 3.62
C LEU A 106 2.28 0.59 3.55
N ILE A 107 2.86 1.75 3.20
CA ILE A 107 2.10 3.00 2.99
C ILE A 107 1.20 2.86 1.76
N GLY A 108 1.69 2.24 0.68
CA GLY A 108 0.92 1.93 -0.52
C GLY A 108 -0.35 1.13 -0.19
N CYS A 109 -0.22 0.03 0.55
CA CYS A 109 -1.35 -0.76 1.04
C CYS A 109 -2.35 0.07 1.86
N ALA A 110 -1.87 0.88 2.82
CA ALA A 110 -2.74 1.71 3.64
C ALA A 110 -3.52 2.75 2.81
N ALA A 111 -2.84 3.37 1.84
CA ALA A 111 -3.46 4.31 0.93
C ALA A 111 -4.46 3.63 -0.02
N GLN A 112 -4.18 2.42 -0.50
CA GLN A 112 -5.11 1.62 -1.30
C GLN A 112 -6.38 1.27 -0.51
N VAL A 113 -6.27 0.91 0.77
CA VAL A 113 -7.43 0.67 1.65
C VAL A 113 -8.25 1.95 1.80
N ALA A 114 -7.61 3.09 2.05
CA ALA A 114 -8.30 4.38 2.18
C ALA A 114 -9.04 4.77 0.89
N LEU A 115 -8.40 4.53 -0.26
CA LEU A 115 -8.98 4.78 -1.58
C LEU A 115 -10.19 3.87 -1.84
N ALA A 116 -10.07 2.57 -1.53
CA ALA A 116 -11.17 1.61 -1.65
C ALA A 116 -12.37 2.01 -0.78
N LEU A 117 -12.14 2.41 0.48
CA LEU A 117 -13.19 2.91 1.36
C LEU A 117 -13.87 4.17 0.80
N GLY A 118 -13.08 5.09 0.22
CA GLY A 118 -13.61 6.27 -0.45
C GLY A 118 -14.49 5.93 -1.65
N ALA A 119 -14.06 4.98 -2.49
CA ALA A 119 -14.83 4.54 -3.65
C ALA A 119 -16.15 3.85 -3.23
N VAL A 120 -16.10 2.98 -2.21
CA VAL A 120 -17.30 2.35 -1.64
C VAL A 120 -18.26 3.40 -1.08
N ALA A 121 -17.76 4.40 -0.34
CA ALA A 121 -18.59 5.47 0.19
C ALA A 121 -19.29 6.27 -0.92
N MET A 122 -18.59 6.52 -2.04
CA MET A 122 -19.17 7.18 -3.23
C MET A 122 -20.26 6.32 -3.90
N GLU A 123 -20.07 5.00 -4.04
CA GLU A 123 -21.11 4.11 -4.58
C GLU A 123 -22.32 3.99 -3.67
N LEU A 124 -22.14 4.01 -2.34
CA LEU A 124 -23.25 4.06 -1.39
C LEU A 124 -24.07 5.36 -1.52
N GLN A 125 -23.46 6.45 -1.98
CA GLN A 125 -24.17 7.69 -2.35
C GLN A 125 -24.88 7.62 -3.70
N ALA A 126 -24.60 6.60 -4.54
CA ALA A 126 -25.34 6.35 -5.78
C ALA A 126 -26.64 5.54 -5.57
N GLY A 127 -26.77 4.78 -4.46
CA GLY A 127 -28.05 4.37 -3.85
C GLY A 127 -28.33 2.86 -3.70
N PRO A 128 -29.33 2.45 -2.88
CA PRO A 128 -30.16 3.30 -2.01
C PRO A 128 -29.73 3.24 -0.54
N VAL A 129 -30.16 4.25 0.24
CA VAL A 129 -30.33 4.13 1.70
C VAL A 129 -31.51 3.22 2.05
#